data_AF-A0A814WJ18-F1
#
_entry.id   AF-A0A814WJ18-F1
#
_cell.length_a   1.000
_cell.length_b   1.000
_cell.length_c   1.000
_cell.angle_alpha   90.00
_cell.angle_beta   90.00
_cell.angle_gamma   90.00
#
_symmetry.space_group_name_H-M   'P 1'
#
loop_
_entity.id
_entity.type
_entity.pdbx_description
1 polymer ?
#
loop_
_entity_poly.entity_id
_entity_poly.type
_entity_poly.pdbx_seq_one_letter_code
_entity_poly.pdbx_strand_id
1 'polypeptide(L)'
;MRFVVSFDLFLLISFLLQHLHICLTHVENNRLFYAKEFLNRFGYIKTNDSSLDISTSAVRAFQRFVGLNQTGIIDELTWQKMREPRCGNKDLRRIQRRKRYILQGSRWPSNEPLTFRIVKYPTTFPQQFVDAELTKALKLWSSASSLEFEHRKLKKQNEQKSNNLDHKTDIRISFEIGDHGDTEPFDGPGNVLGHAFFPQYGGDAHFDNDEYWTMKSTDGVNLFQVAAHEFGHSLGLEHSNKPDAIMAPFFKGYTPNFTLQEDDIRAIQALYGGKPSKSFSSPLSNSIEAYQAVSKQMAPSVKSSNKNSAICHDPQFDAIITIDDDTYIFKDKFVYRRSKLSMDNDYPKLIHDMFGRWEGGIWQTIPDQIDTAVTWPNQQIFFFKGKHYWKTNRFQLQAGYPRLISDGFRGLDEQHFFTGHLDAAFIYSGDNHTYFIKDAMVWRLNINIEFTNSIDIDYPQFVSSWLHIGEKITSALQWINGRTYFFSYKSYYRYDHINHQVDDSYPTYPRPISEWWLQCKHGASSSETAGTATYSHFSRWKRAAIIFESNYTDFDSLNHNNGQRKMEQNSFLINIFLFVITYYL
;
A
#
# COMPACT_ATOMS: atom_id res chain seq x y z
N MET A 1 66.90 27.08 -33.83
CA MET A 1 65.54 26.60 -34.14
C MET A 1 64.62 26.99 -33.00
N ARG A 2 63.74 27.99 -33.20
CA ARG A 2 62.68 28.31 -32.24
C ARG A 2 61.35 27.89 -32.87
N PHE A 3 60.65 27.00 -32.17
CA PHE A 3 59.33 26.48 -32.54
C PHE A 3 58.31 27.61 -32.45
N VAL A 4 57.76 28.05 -33.60
CA VAL A 4 56.50 28.77 -33.64
C VAL A 4 55.41 27.70 -33.61
N VAL A 5 54.98 27.33 -32.41
CA VAL A 5 53.71 26.60 -32.27
C VAL A 5 52.63 27.62 -32.65
N SER A 6 51.95 27.39 -33.77
CA SER A 6 50.96 28.32 -34.32
C SER A 6 49.88 28.63 -33.27
N PHE A 7 49.55 29.91 -33.13
CA PHE A 7 48.44 30.42 -32.32
C PHE A 7 47.12 29.67 -32.61
N ASP A 8 46.94 29.20 -33.85
CA ASP A 8 45.80 28.41 -34.27
C ASP A 8 45.73 27.04 -33.58
N LEU A 9 46.87 26.40 -33.32
CA LEU A 9 46.91 25.11 -32.60
C LEU A 9 46.53 25.31 -31.12
N PHE A 10 46.91 26.43 -30.52
CA PHE A 10 46.53 26.76 -29.15
C PHE A 10 45.02 27.03 -29.03
N LEU A 11 44.43 27.77 -29.98
CA LEU A 11 42.99 27.99 -30.03
C LEU A 11 42.21 26.69 -30.24
N LEU A 12 42.67 25.80 -31.13
CA LEU A 12 42.06 24.48 -31.36
C LEU A 12 42.11 23.60 -30.11
N ILE A 13 43.26 23.54 -29.43
CA ILE A 13 43.40 22.78 -28.18
C ILE A 13 42.51 23.38 -27.09
N SER A 14 42.43 24.71 -26.97
CA SER A 14 41.55 25.38 -26.01
C SER A 14 40.08 25.08 -26.27
N PHE A 15 39.64 25.11 -27.53
CA PHE A 15 38.25 24.80 -27.91
C PHE A 15 37.90 23.33 -27.65
N LEU A 16 38.83 22.41 -27.97
CA LEU A 16 38.68 20.98 -27.68
C LEU A 16 38.62 20.70 -26.17
N LEU A 17 39.46 21.37 -25.37
CA LEU A 17 39.43 21.25 -23.91
C LEU A 17 38.14 21.82 -23.32
N GLN A 18 37.61 22.93 -23.86
CA GLN A 18 36.35 23.51 -23.42
C GLN A 18 35.15 22.63 -23.78
N HIS A 19 35.11 22.06 -24.98
CA HIS A 19 34.07 21.09 -25.35
C HIS A 19 34.17 19.79 -24.56
N LEU A 20 35.38 19.30 -24.30
CA LEU A 20 35.59 18.14 -23.43
C LEU A 20 35.11 18.43 -22.00
N HIS A 21 35.35 19.63 -21.47
CA HIS A 21 34.87 20.06 -20.17
C HIS A 21 33.34 20.18 -20.10
N ILE A 22 32.70 20.77 -21.13
CA ILE A 22 31.23 20.83 -21.23
C ILE A 22 30.62 19.42 -21.33
N CYS A 23 31.25 18.52 -22.09
CA CYS A 23 30.79 17.14 -22.22
C CYS A 23 30.91 16.38 -20.88
N LEU A 24 32.06 16.49 -20.21
CA LEU A 24 32.30 15.86 -18.90
C LEU A 24 31.33 16.38 -17.83
N THR A 25 31.11 17.69 -17.76
CA THR A 25 30.17 18.29 -16.79
C THR A 25 28.73 17.88 -17.07
N HIS A 26 28.32 17.75 -18.35
CA HIS A 26 26.99 17.26 -18.69
C HIS A 26 26.78 15.79 -18.29
N VAL A 27 27.79 14.94 -18.52
CA VAL A 27 27.76 13.52 -18.10
C VAL A 27 27.72 13.38 -16.57
N GLU A 28 28.49 14.18 -15.83
CA GLU A 28 28.47 14.18 -14.36
C GLU A 28 27.12 14.64 -13.80
N ASN A 29 26.50 15.67 -14.37
CA ASN A 29 25.18 16.14 -13.96
C ASN A 29 24.09 15.08 -14.20
N ASN A 30 24.14 14.37 -15.33
CA ASN A 30 23.20 13.27 -15.62
C ASN A 30 23.39 12.08 -14.66
N ARG A 31 24.65 11.76 -14.31
CA ARG A 31 24.99 10.72 -13.32
C ARG A 31 24.40 11.04 -11.95
N LEU A 32 24.55 12.29 -11.51
CA LEU A 32 24.04 12.74 -10.21
C LEU A 32 22.51 12.73 -10.18
N PHE A 33 21.86 13.22 -11.24
CA PHE A 33 20.41 13.18 -11.36
C PHE A 33 19.86 11.76 -11.27
N TYR A 34 20.40 10.84 -12.08
CA TYR A 34 19.99 9.43 -12.06
C TYR A 34 20.19 8.80 -10.68
N ALA A 35 21.34 9.02 -10.05
CA ALA A 35 21.62 8.44 -8.74
C ALA A 35 20.67 8.98 -7.65
N LYS A 36 20.26 10.25 -7.74
CA LYS A 36 19.26 10.81 -6.82
C LYS A 36 17.91 10.13 -6.98
N GLU A 37 17.43 9.98 -8.22
CA GLU A 37 16.19 9.27 -8.52
C GLU A 37 16.26 7.81 -8.07
N PHE A 38 17.37 7.12 -8.34
CA PHE A 38 17.61 5.75 -7.87
C PHE A 38 17.52 5.66 -6.33
N LEU A 39 18.24 6.51 -5.61
CA LEU A 39 18.28 6.48 -4.15
C LEU A 39 16.92 6.83 -3.55
N ASN A 40 16.15 7.71 -4.20
CA ASN A 40 14.77 8.01 -3.82
C ASN A 40 13.86 6.81 -4.05
N ARG A 41 13.83 6.29 -5.29
CA ARG A 41 12.98 5.18 -5.74
C ARG A 41 13.16 3.97 -4.83
N PHE A 42 14.40 3.58 -4.52
CA PHE A 42 14.68 2.38 -3.73
C PHE A 42 14.77 2.59 -2.20
N GLY A 43 14.42 3.78 -1.71
CA GLY A 43 14.18 4.05 -0.28
C GLY A 43 15.41 4.43 0.56
N TYR A 44 16.48 4.91 -0.08
CA TYR A 44 17.71 5.34 0.59
C TYR A 44 17.69 6.81 1.05
N ILE A 45 16.85 7.65 0.46
CA ILE A 45 16.67 9.06 0.86
C ILE A 45 15.59 9.16 1.95
N LYS A 46 15.86 9.95 3.00
CA LYS A 46 14.88 10.26 4.05
C LYS A 46 14.02 11.43 3.60
N THR A 47 12.71 11.35 3.76
CA THR A 47 11.70 12.33 3.30
C THR A 47 11.89 13.77 3.80
N ASN A 48 12.77 14.02 4.78
CA ASN A 48 13.06 15.36 5.31
C ASN A 48 14.29 16.03 4.66
N ASP A 49 14.97 15.38 3.72
CA ASP A 49 16.16 15.93 3.06
C ASP A 49 15.74 16.59 1.73
N SER A 50 15.14 17.79 1.82
CA SER A 50 14.76 18.63 0.67
C SER A 50 15.96 19.29 -0.02
N SER A 51 17.19 18.87 0.28
CA SER A 51 18.38 19.39 -0.37
C SER A 51 18.47 18.95 -1.83
N LEU A 52 18.92 19.86 -2.70
CA LEU A 52 19.33 19.48 -4.06
C LEU A 52 20.48 18.45 -4.05
N ASP A 53 21.31 18.46 -3.00
CA ASP A 53 22.43 17.54 -2.82
C ASP A 53 22.02 16.11 -2.48
N ILE A 54 22.72 15.15 -3.08
CA ILE A 54 22.65 13.74 -2.70
C ILE A 54 23.23 13.58 -1.30
N SER A 55 22.39 13.11 -0.38
CA SER A 55 22.84 12.79 0.97
C SER A 55 23.94 11.73 0.92
N THR A 56 25.17 12.08 1.32
CA THR A 56 26.30 11.14 1.48
C THR A 56 25.88 9.92 2.32
N SER A 57 24.95 10.11 3.25
CA SER A 57 24.39 9.05 4.08
C SER A 57 23.54 8.04 3.29
N ALA A 58 22.77 8.48 2.29
CA ALA A 58 21.97 7.62 1.41
C ALA A 58 22.88 6.76 0.53
N VAL A 59 23.94 7.35 -0.04
CA VAL A 59 24.94 6.62 -0.83
C VAL A 59 25.64 5.55 0.02
N ARG A 60 26.06 5.89 1.25
CA ARG A 60 26.66 4.91 2.17
C ARG A 60 25.69 3.79 2.54
N ALA A 61 24.40 4.09 2.67
CA ALA A 61 23.39 3.10 2.96
C ALA A 61 23.21 2.12 1.80
N PHE A 62 23.18 2.62 0.55
CA PHE A 62 23.18 1.79 -0.65
C PHE A 62 24.44 0.93 -0.75
N GLN A 63 25.63 1.54 -0.68
CA GLN A 63 26.90 0.82 -0.73
C GLN A 63 26.98 -0.28 0.32
N ARG A 64 26.55 0.01 1.56
CA ARG A 64 26.48 -1.00 2.62
C ARG A 64 25.52 -2.14 2.28
N PHE A 65 24.37 -1.83 1.69
CA PHE A 65 23.36 -2.82 1.33
C PHE A 65 23.89 -3.78 0.27
N VAL A 66 24.53 -3.26 -0.77
CA VAL A 66 25.09 -4.05 -1.87
C VAL A 66 26.50 -4.62 -1.60
N GLY A 67 27.08 -4.35 -0.43
CA GLY A 67 28.39 -4.87 -0.04
C GLY A 67 29.59 -4.12 -0.63
N LEU A 68 29.41 -2.90 -1.13
CA LEU A 68 30.47 -2.00 -1.59
C LEU A 68 31.12 -1.24 -0.44
N ASN A 69 32.30 -0.67 -0.71
CA ASN A 69 32.96 0.24 0.22
C ASN A 69 32.09 1.49 0.47
N GLN A 70 31.88 1.82 1.74
CA GLN A 70 30.96 2.89 2.16
C GLN A 70 31.60 4.28 2.05
N THR A 71 32.06 4.64 0.86
CA THR A 71 32.71 5.92 0.57
C THR A 71 31.75 7.09 0.75
N GLY A 72 30.47 6.88 0.42
CA GLY A 72 29.45 7.93 0.35
C GLY A 72 29.53 8.78 -0.91
N ILE A 73 30.36 8.38 -1.86
CA ILE A 73 30.55 9.01 -3.16
C ILE A 73 30.05 8.02 -4.21
N ILE A 74 29.40 8.49 -5.28
CA ILE A 74 29.01 7.66 -6.41
C ILE A 74 30.26 7.39 -7.25
N ASP A 75 31.15 6.54 -6.76
CA ASP A 75 32.31 6.04 -7.50
C ASP A 75 31.88 5.10 -8.63
N GLU A 76 32.82 4.71 -9.49
CA GLU A 76 32.52 3.93 -10.70
C GLU A 76 31.84 2.59 -10.39
N LEU A 77 32.24 1.92 -9.31
CA LEU A 77 31.59 0.67 -8.88
C LEU A 77 30.16 0.91 -8.40
N THR A 78 29.94 1.98 -7.64
CA THR A 78 28.59 2.36 -7.18
C THR A 78 27.69 2.70 -8.36
N TRP A 79 28.20 3.42 -9.36
CA TRP A 79 27.47 3.79 -10.57
C TRP A 79 27.11 2.58 -11.44
N GLN A 80 28.08 1.70 -11.67
CA GLN A 80 27.82 0.45 -12.41
C GLN A 80 26.77 -0.38 -11.69
N LYS A 81 26.85 -0.48 -10.36
CA LYS A 81 25.89 -1.23 -9.56
C LYS A 81 24.47 -0.66 -9.63
N MET A 82 24.30 0.67 -9.65
CA MET A 82 22.97 1.31 -9.76
C MET A 82 22.28 1.06 -11.12
N ARG A 83 23.05 0.68 -12.15
CA ARG A 83 22.54 0.43 -13.51
C ARG A 83 22.35 -1.05 -13.83
N GLU A 84 22.65 -1.94 -12.88
CA GLU A 84 22.39 -3.35 -13.05
C GLU A 84 20.88 -3.64 -13.00
N PRO A 85 20.38 -4.54 -13.87
CA PRO A 85 19.00 -5.01 -13.84
C PRO A 85 18.58 -5.48 -12.45
N ARG A 86 17.38 -5.10 -12.01
CA ARG A 86 16.92 -5.37 -10.63
C ARG A 86 15.40 -5.42 -10.50
N CYS A 87 14.94 -5.86 -9.34
CA CYS A 87 13.55 -5.71 -8.92
C CYS A 87 13.22 -4.24 -8.62
N GLY A 88 11.98 -3.84 -8.95
CA GLY A 88 11.40 -2.51 -8.75
C GLY A 88 11.05 -2.19 -7.30
N ASN A 89 11.00 -3.20 -6.42
CA ASN A 89 10.67 -2.99 -5.01
C ASN A 89 11.78 -2.22 -4.26
N LYS A 90 11.38 -1.49 -3.21
CA LYS A 90 12.32 -0.72 -2.36
C LYS A 90 13.22 -1.64 -1.52
N ASP A 91 14.51 -1.31 -1.44
CA ASP A 91 15.49 -2.07 -0.65
C ASP A 91 15.36 -1.78 0.84
N LEU A 92 15.20 -0.51 1.18
CA LEU A 92 15.13 -0.04 2.56
C LEU A 92 13.75 0.53 2.85
N ARG A 93 12.97 -0.25 3.59
CA ARG A 93 11.71 0.19 4.18
C ARG A 93 11.98 0.59 5.63
N ARG A 94 12.59 1.77 5.85
CA ARG A 94 12.90 2.47 7.13
C ARG A 94 12.73 1.62 8.42
N ILE A 95 13.88 1.13 8.89
CA ILE A 95 14.30 0.67 10.23
C ILE A 95 13.31 -0.19 11.05
N GLN A 96 13.52 -1.50 11.05
CA GLN A 96 13.49 -2.32 12.29
C GLN A 96 14.70 -3.26 12.36
N ARG A 97 15.12 -3.56 13.60
CA ARG A 97 16.31 -4.36 13.97
C ARG A 97 16.41 -5.67 13.18
N ARG A 98 17.61 -5.94 12.66
CA ARG A 98 18.04 -7.14 11.93
C ARG A 98 17.51 -8.43 12.56
N LYS A 99 16.44 -9.00 12.00
CA LYS A 99 16.21 -10.45 12.06
C LYS A 99 17.25 -11.12 11.15
N ARG A 100 17.62 -12.38 11.46
CA ARG A 100 18.64 -13.14 10.69
C ARG A 100 18.19 -13.55 9.27
N TYR A 101 16.92 -13.33 8.94
CA TYR A 101 16.24 -13.58 7.67
C TYR A 101 15.23 -12.45 7.43
N ILE A 102 15.00 -12.07 6.17
CA ILE A 102 14.21 -10.87 5.83
C ILE A 102 12.74 -11.23 5.61
N LEU A 103 11.85 -10.58 6.35
CA LEU A 103 10.40 -10.69 6.20
C LEU A 103 9.83 -9.28 5.99
N GLN A 104 8.78 -9.15 5.19
CA GLN A 104 7.93 -7.94 5.16
C GLN A 104 6.86 -8.01 6.25
N GLY A 105 6.40 -9.23 6.53
CA GLY A 105 5.59 -9.64 7.66
C GLY A 105 4.09 -9.73 7.42
N SER A 106 3.56 -9.15 6.33
CA SER A 106 2.27 -9.64 5.82
C SER A 106 2.43 -11.01 5.18
N ARG A 107 1.44 -11.87 5.40
CA ARG A 107 1.38 -13.23 4.88
C ARG A 107 -0.04 -13.52 4.44
N TRP A 108 -0.18 -14.48 3.53
CA TRP A 108 -1.49 -15.03 3.23
C TRP A 108 -2.04 -15.88 4.37
N PRO A 109 -3.38 -15.93 4.56
CA PRO A 109 -4.01 -16.99 5.33
C PRO A 109 -3.60 -18.36 4.75
N SER A 110 -3.12 -19.27 5.60
CA SER A 110 -2.45 -20.51 5.18
C SER A 110 -3.36 -21.74 5.24
N ASN A 111 -4.68 -21.55 5.16
CA ASN A 111 -5.66 -22.60 5.38
C ASN A 111 -6.11 -23.28 4.08
N GLU A 112 -5.88 -22.65 2.93
CA GLU A 112 -6.30 -23.09 1.60
C GLU A 112 -5.15 -22.86 0.59
N PRO A 113 -5.11 -23.60 -0.53
CA PRO A 113 -4.15 -23.35 -1.60
C PRO A 113 -4.28 -21.94 -2.17
N LEU A 114 -3.16 -21.26 -2.38
CA LEU A 114 -3.12 -19.95 -3.03
C LEU A 114 -3.36 -20.10 -4.53
N THR A 115 -4.34 -19.37 -5.03
CA THR A 115 -4.72 -19.39 -6.44
C THR A 115 -3.92 -18.35 -7.21
N PHE A 116 -3.47 -18.69 -8.41
CA PHE A 116 -2.81 -17.72 -9.30
C PHE A 116 -3.34 -17.79 -10.73
N ARG A 117 -3.27 -16.66 -11.43
CA ARG A 117 -3.72 -16.52 -12.82
C ARG A 117 -2.85 -15.52 -13.57
N ILE A 118 -2.56 -15.82 -14.82
CA ILE A 118 -1.94 -14.87 -15.74
C ILE A 118 -3.07 -14.06 -16.40
N VAL A 119 -3.09 -12.77 -16.11
CA VAL A 119 -4.05 -11.78 -16.60
C VAL A 119 -3.66 -11.31 -18.00
N LYS A 120 -2.38 -10.99 -18.17
CA LYS A 120 -1.82 -10.47 -19.42
C LYS A 120 -0.52 -11.22 -19.71
N TYR A 121 -0.42 -11.82 -20.90
CA TYR A 121 0.76 -12.55 -21.34
C TYR A 121 1.71 -11.64 -22.12
N PRO A 122 3.02 -11.94 -22.15
CA PRO A 122 3.95 -11.24 -23.00
C PRO A 122 3.67 -11.55 -24.47
N THR A 123 3.95 -10.59 -25.34
CA THR A 123 3.75 -10.74 -26.80
C THR A 123 4.84 -11.60 -27.46
N THR A 124 5.98 -11.75 -26.80
CA THR A 124 7.20 -12.39 -27.33
C THR A 124 7.31 -13.88 -27.00
N PHE A 125 6.46 -14.44 -26.13
CA PHE A 125 6.52 -15.83 -25.68
C PHE A 125 5.21 -16.60 -25.88
N PRO A 126 5.27 -17.88 -26.30
CA PRO A 126 4.08 -18.73 -26.30
C PRO A 126 3.55 -18.95 -24.88
N GLN A 127 2.24 -18.82 -24.68
CA GLN A 127 1.60 -18.86 -23.37
C GLN A 127 1.92 -20.11 -22.54
N GLN A 128 1.99 -21.29 -23.17
CA GLN A 128 2.31 -22.56 -22.50
C GLN A 128 3.67 -22.52 -21.78
N PHE A 129 4.60 -21.77 -22.32
CA PHE A 129 5.93 -21.64 -21.75
C PHE A 129 5.95 -20.68 -20.58
N VAL A 130 5.24 -19.56 -20.71
CA VAL A 130 5.01 -18.60 -19.61
C VAL A 130 4.35 -19.33 -18.44
N ASP A 131 3.29 -20.11 -18.71
CA ASP A 131 2.64 -20.97 -17.72
C ASP A 131 3.64 -21.88 -16.99
N ALA A 132 4.52 -22.54 -17.74
CA ALA A 132 5.46 -23.51 -17.20
C ALA A 132 6.50 -22.84 -16.29
N GLU A 133 7.11 -21.74 -16.72
CA GLU A 133 8.15 -21.04 -15.95
C GLU A 133 7.57 -20.38 -14.70
N LEU A 134 6.39 -19.76 -14.78
CA LEU A 134 5.72 -19.16 -13.62
C LEU A 134 5.25 -20.22 -12.62
N THR A 135 4.68 -21.33 -13.09
CA THR A 135 4.31 -22.46 -12.22
C THR A 135 5.54 -23.06 -11.53
N LYS A 136 6.67 -23.15 -12.25
CA LYS A 136 7.93 -23.65 -11.71
C LYS A 136 8.47 -22.72 -10.61
N ALA A 137 8.37 -21.40 -10.79
CA ALA A 137 8.75 -20.41 -9.78
C ALA A 137 7.91 -20.53 -8.48
N LEU A 138 6.58 -20.67 -8.58
CA LEU A 138 5.73 -20.90 -7.39
C LEU A 138 6.02 -22.25 -6.71
N LYS A 139 6.26 -23.31 -7.49
CA LYS A 139 6.66 -24.62 -6.97
C LYS A 139 7.97 -24.58 -6.19
N LEU A 140 8.89 -23.70 -6.58
CA LEU A 140 10.14 -23.50 -5.85
C LEU A 140 9.85 -23.09 -4.40
N TRP A 141 8.98 -22.10 -4.18
CA TRP A 141 8.57 -21.67 -2.83
C TRP A 141 7.74 -22.71 -2.07
N SER A 142 6.83 -23.40 -2.77
CA SER A 142 6.07 -24.51 -2.18
C SER A 142 7.01 -25.61 -1.68
N SER A 143 8.14 -25.87 -2.35
CA SER A 143 9.08 -26.94 -1.96
C SER A 143 9.63 -26.78 -0.53
N ALA A 144 9.78 -25.54 -0.06
CA ALA A 144 10.33 -25.22 1.25
C ALA A 144 9.29 -24.80 2.30
N SER A 145 8.00 -24.73 1.94
CA SER A 145 6.93 -24.22 2.82
C SER A 145 5.71 -25.14 2.84
N SER A 146 4.73 -24.84 3.71
CA SER A 146 3.42 -25.52 3.69
C SER A 146 2.47 -25.00 2.60
N LEU A 147 2.91 -24.05 1.77
CA LEU A 147 2.07 -23.44 0.74
C LEU A 147 1.81 -24.40 -0.41
N GLU A 148 0.57 -24.38 -0.88
CA GLU A 148 0.14 -25.04 -2.12
C GLU A 148 -0.38 -23.98 -3.08
N PHE A 149 -0.21 -24.22 -4.38
CA PHE A 149 -0.59 -23.27 -5.43
C PHE A 149 -1.51 -23.93 -6.47
N GLU A 150 -2.61 -23.26 -6.79
CA GLU A 150 -3.57 -23.70 -7.81
C GLU A 150 -3.62 -22.71 -8.98
N HIS A 151 -3.26 -23.17 -10.19
CA HIS A 151 -3.37 -22.34 -11.40
C HIS A 151 -4.83 -22.30 -11.89
N ARG A 152 -5.46 -21.12 -11.85
CA ARG A 152 -6.77 -20.86 -12.44
C ARG A 152 -6.65 -20.44 -13.91
N LYS A 153 -6.73 -21.39 -14.85
CA LYS A 153 -6.74 -21.07 -16.29
C LYS A 153 -8.12 -20.59 -16.74
N LEU A 154 -8.17 -19.59 -17.62
CA LEU A 154 -9.39 -19.19 -18.33
C LEU A 154 -9.87 -20.34 -19.21
N LYS A 155 -11.12 -20.81 -19.04
CA LYS A 155 -11.75 -21.76 -19.97
C LYS A 155 -12.07 -21.01 -21.28
N LYS A 156 -11.60 -21.52 -22.42
CA LYS A 156 -11.87 -20.90 -23.74
C LYS A 156 -13.37 -20.99 -24.08
N GLN A 157 -13.92 -19.83 -24.47
CA GLN A 157 -15.19 -19.59 -25.18
C GLN A 157 -16.50 -19.94 -24.44
N ASN A 158 -16.99 -18.99 -23.62
CA ASN A 158 -18.39 -18.55 -23.49
C ASN A 158 -18.65 -17.67 -22.24
N GLU A 159 -17.61 -17.28 -21.49
CA GLU A 159 -17.76 -16.42 -20.31
C GLU A 159 -17.28 -14.98 -20.54
N GLN A 160 -17.81 -14.31 -21.58
CA GLN A 160 -17.76 -12.84 -21.65
C GLN A 160 -18.74 -12.16 -20.65
N LYS A 161 -19.27 -12.91 -19.67
CA LYS A 161 -20.24 -12.43 -18.67
C LYS A 161 -20.08 -13.06 -17.29
N SER A 162 -18.85 -13.36 -16.87
CA SER A 162 -18.61 -13.69 -15.46
C SER A 162 -17.48 -12.84 -14.88
N ASN A 163 -17.84 -11.60 -14.50
CA ASN A 163 -17.04 -10.78 -13.58
C ASN A 163 -16.67 -11.56 -12.30
N ASN A 164 -17.36 -12.67 -11.98
CA ASN A 164 -17.10 -13.47 -10.79
C ASN A 164 -15.83 -14.35 -10.82
N LEU A 165 -15.27 -14.72 -11.97
CA LEU A 165 -14.05 -15.54 -12.00
C LEU A 165 -12.77 -14.69 -11.82
N ASP A 166 -12.80 -13.43 -12.28
CA ASP A 166 -11.71 -12.47 -12.05
C ASP A 166 -11.54 -12.11 -10.56
N HIS A 167 -12.64 -12.12 -9.80
CA HIS A 167 -12.64 -11.81 -8.37
C HIS A 167 -12.32 -13.01 -7.44
N LYS A 168 -11.60 -14.05 -7.89
CA LYS A 168 -11.29 -15.24 -7.05
C LYS A 168 -9.85 -15.76 -7.14
N THR A 169 -8.87 -14.91 -7.47
CA THR A 169 -7.47 -15.33 -7.67
C THR A 169 -6.49 -14.58 -6.76
N ASP A 170 -5.79 -15.26 -5.84
CA ASP A 170 -4.85 -14.66 -4.86
C ASP A 170 -3.67 -13.91 -5.46
N ILE A 171 -3.10 -14.39 -6.56
CA ILE A 171 -1.96 -13.76 -7.22
C ILE A 171 -2.28 -13.57 -8.70
N ARG A 172 -2.50 -12.31 -9.11
CA ARG A 172 -2.63 -11.95 -10.52
C ARG A 172 -1.25 -11.64 -11.10
N ILE A 173 -0.99 -12.17 -12.29
CA ILE A 173 0.29 -12.02 -12.97
C ILE A 173 0.05 -11.31 -14.29
N SER A 174 0.72 -10.19 -14.52
CA SER A 174 0.62 -9.45 -15.78
C SER A 174 1.99 -8.99 -16.29
N PHE A 175 2.07 -8.87 -17.61
CA PHE A 175 3.21 -8.30 -18.31
C PHE A 175 2.81 -6.91 -18.81
N GLU A 176 3.40 -5.88 -18.23
CA GLU A 176 3.00 -4.48 -18.40
C GLU A 176 4.12 -3.63 -19.01
N ILE A 177 3.80 -2.41 -19.45
CA ILE A 177 4.76 -1.48 -20.08
C ILE A 177 4.56 -0.11 -19.43
N GLY A 178 5.66 0.57 -19.09
CA GLY A 178 5.62 1.95 -18.61
C GLY A 178 4.69 2.15 -17.41
N ASP A 179 3.86 3.19 -17.43
CA ASP A 179 2.78 3.38 -16.46
C ASP A 179 1.63 2.39 -16.71
N HIS A 180 1.29 1.62 -15.68
CA HIS A 180 0.34 0.52 -15.75
C HIS A 180 -0.66 0.51 -14.58
N GLY A 181 -1.00 1.68 -14.05
CA GLY A 181 -2.09 1.85 -13.08
C GLY A 181 -1.69 1.60 -11.63
N ASP A 182 -0.39 1.51 -11.35
CA ASP A 182 0.16 1.59 -10.00
C ASP A 182 1.18 2.74 -9.87
N THR A 183 1.77 2.90 -8.69
CA THR A 183 2.69 4.02 -8.40
C THR A 183 4.14 3.72 -8.81
N GLU A 184 4.40 2.62 -9.51
CA GLU A 184 5.75 2.11 -9.81
C GLU A 184 5.90 1.82 -11.32
N PRO A 185 5.91 2.85 -12.19
CA PRO A 185 6.01 2.65 -13.64
C PRO A 185 7.33 1.98 -14.05
N PHE A 186 7.28 1.16 -15.09
CA PHE A 186 8.47 0.52 -15.68
C PHE A 186 9.29 1.50 -16.52
N ASP A 187 10.60 1.24 -16.63
CA ASP A 187 11.58 2.13 -17.27
C ASP A 187 12.06 1.65 -18.64
N GLY A 188 11.47 0.57 -19.17
CA GLY A 188 11.82 0.00 -20.46
C GLY A 188 13.00 -0.97 -20.37
N PRO A 189 13.65 -1.32 -21.50
CA PRO A 189 14.58 -2.44 -21.53
C PRO A 189 15.78 -2.29 -20.57
N GLY A 190 15.99 -3.34 -19.78
CA GLY A 190 17.15 -3.55 -18.94
C GLY A 190 16.84 -3.42 -17.45
N ASN A 191 16.45 -2.24 -16.97
CA ASN A 191 16.61 -1.94 -15.54
C ASN A 191 15.52 -2.56 -14.66
N VAL A 192 14.38 -1.92 -14.38
CA VAL A 192 13.39 -2.57 -13.51
C VAL A 192 12.70 -3.72 -14.24
N LEU A 193 13.07 -4.95 -13.90
CA LEU A 193 12.60 -6.17 -14.59
C LEU A 193 11.17 -6.55 -14.24
N GLY A 194 10.70 -6.10 -13.08
CA GLY A 194 9.42 -6.46 -12.51
C GLY A 194 9.31 -5.98 -11.07
N HIS A 195 8.10 -6.07 -10.55
CA HIS A 195 7.81 -5.88 -9.13
C HIS A 195 6.60 -6.71 -8.74
N ALA A 196 6.48 -6.97 -7.44
CA ALA A 196 5.32 -7.61 -6.90
C ALA A 196 4.88 -6.96 -5.59
N PHE A 197 3.57 -6.88 -5.44
CA PHE A 197 2.94 -6.42 -4.22
C PHE A 197 3.01 -7.49 -3.12
N PHE A 198 3.04 -7.05 -1.88
CA PHE A 198 2.95 -7.94 -0.73
C PHE A 198 1.51 -8.48 -0.52
N PRO A 199 1.30 -9.58 0.23
CA PRO A 199 -0.03 -10.16 0.48
C PRO A 199 -1.11 -9.15 0.91
N GLN A 200 -0.77 -8.23 1.82
CA GLN A 200 -1.69 -7.18 2.30
C GLN A 200 -2.18 -6.22 1.20
N TYR A 201 -1.47 -6.20 0.06
CA TYR A 201 -1.75 -5.38 -1.12
C TYR A 201 -2.29 -6.21 -2.29
N GLY A 202 -2.59 -7.50 -2.07
CA GLY A 202 -3.13 -8.39 -3.10
C GLY A 202 -2.10 -9.27 -3.78
N GLY A 203 -0.80 -9.15 -3.49
CA GLY A 203 0.20 -10.10 -3.97
C GLY A 203 0.49 -10.08 -5.48
N ASP A 204 -0.19 -9.25 -6.26
CA ASP A 204 -0.04 -9.22 -7.72
C ASP A 204 1.40 -8.96 -8.15
N ALA A 205 1.81 -9.63 -9.22
CA ALA A 205 3.16 -9.56 -9.77
C ALA A 205 3.12 -9.03 -11.20
N HIS A 206 3.86 -7.95 -11.43
CA HIS A 206 4.00 -7.28 -12.72
C HIS A 206 5.42 -7.52 -13.25
N PHE A 207 5.51 -7.85 -14.53
CA PHE A 207 6.76 -8.07 -15.24
C PHE A 207 6.88 -7.04 -16.36
N ASP A 208 8.06 -6.44 -16.54
CA ASP A 208 8.25 -5.48 -17.63
C ASP A 208 8.25 -6.21 -18.98
N ASN A 209 7.26 -5.89 -19.81
CA ASN A 209 7.07 -6.51 -21.10
C ASN A 209 8.02 -5.97 -22.18
N ASP A 210 8.76 -4.88 -21.91
CA ASP A 210 9.83 -4.39 -22.78
C ASP A 210 11.13 -5.18 -22.63
N GLU A 211 11.21 -6.08 -21.64
CA GLU A 211 12.38 -6.94 -21.46
C GLU A 211 12.50 -8.05 -22.49
N TYR A 212 13.75 -8.38 -22.83
CA TYR A 212 14.07 -9.58 -23.60
C TYR A 212 14.04 -10.82 -22.70
N TRP A 213 12.84 -11.29 -22.40
CA TRP A 213 12.62 -12.50 -21.61
C TRP A 213 13.25 -13.73 -22.27
N THR A 214 13.73 -14.70 -21.48
CA THR A 214 14.33 -15.97 -21.93
C THR A 214 14.15 -17.09 -20.88
N MET A 215 14.52 -18.33 -21.23
CA MET A 215 14.35 -19.51 -20.36
C MET A 215 15.66 -20.16 -19.89
N LYS A 216 16.60 -20.34 -20.82
CA LYS A 216 17.87 -21.04 -20.57
C LYS A 216 18.98 -20.39 -21.40
N SER A 217 18.90 -19.07 -21.53
CA SER A 217 19.85 -18.26 -22.28
C SER A 217 20.59 -17.34 -21.32
N THR A 218 21.87 -17.15 -21.56
CA THR A 218 22.65 -16.07 -20.94
C THR A 218 22.39 -14.72 -21.62
N ASP A 219 21.84 -14.74 -22.83
CA ASP A 219 21.52 -13.55 -23.61
C ASP A 219 20.06 -13.17 -23.32
N GLY A 220 19.86 -12.26 -22.35
CA GLY A 220 18.54 -11.75 -21.94
C GLY A 220 18.20 -12.00 -20.47
N VAL A 221 16.92 -11.84 -20.13
CA VAL A 221 16.41 -11.88 -18.76
C VAL A 221 15.64 -13.18 -18.52
N ASN A 222 16.02 -13.95 -17.50
CA ASN A 222 15.43 -15.27 -17.28
C ASN A 222 14.09 -15.16 -16.53
N LEU A 223 12.98 -15.51 -17.20
CA LEU A 223 11.63 -15.35 -16.62
C LEU A 223 11.44 -16.15 -15.33
N PHE A 224 11.92 -17.39 -15.26
CA PHE A 224 11.76 -18.20 -14.05
C PHE A 224 12.48 -17.63 -12.84
N GLN A 225 13.70 -17.10 -13.02
CA GLN A 225 14.46 -16.53 -11.91
C GLN A 225 13.88 -15.20 -11.42
N VAL A 226 13.46 -14.32 -12.35
CA VAL A 226 12.77 -13.08 -11.96
C VAL A 226 11.43 -13.39 -11.32
N ALA A 227 10.63 -14.29 -11.89
CA ALA A 227 9.36 -14.69 -11.28
C ALA A 227 9.53 -15.35 -9.91
N ALA A 228 10.59 -16.13 -9.70
CA ALA A 228 10.88 -16.68 -8.38
C ALA A 228 11.18 -15.57 -7.36
N HIS A 229 11.88 -14.51 -7.75
CA HIS A 229 12.10 -13.33 -6.91
C HIS A 229 10.78 -12.60 -6.62
N GLU A 230 10.02 -12.22 -7.66
CA GLU A 230 8.78 -11.46 -7.51
C GLU A 230 7.74 -12.24 -6.69
N PHE A 231 7.62 -13.55 -6.88
CA PHE A 231 6.74 -14.35 -6.04
C PHE A 231 7.19 -14.43 -4.59
N GLY A 232 8.47 -14.26 -4.28
CA GLY A 232 8.89 -14.08 -2.89
C GLY A 232 8.24 -12.85 -2.25
N HIS A 233 8.14 -11.74 -2.99
CA HIS A 233 7.39 -10.56 -2.56
C HIS A 233 5.88 -10.82 -2.45
N SER A 234 5.28 -11.46 -3.46
CA SER A 234 3.88 -11.90 -3.42
C SER A 234 3.57 -12.75 -2.19
N LEU A 235 4.58 -13.45 -1.64
CA LEU A 235 4.47 -14.29 -0.46
C LEU A 235 4.88 -13.59 0.85
N GLY A 236 5.34 -12.34 0.82
CA GLY A 236 5.65 -11.55 2.02
C GLY A 236 7.13 -11.43 2.40
N LEU A 237 8.05 -11.76 1.49
CA LEU A 237 9.51 -11.63 1.70
C LEU A 237 10.01 -10.29 1.17
N GLU A 238 10.92 -9.58 1.85
CA GLU A 238 11.58 -8.37 1.30
C GLU A 238 12.95 -8.72 0.70
N HIS A 239 13.61 -7.72 0.12
CA HIS A 239 14.95 -7.87 -0.42
C HIS A 239 15.97 -8.33 0.63
N SER A 240 16.71 -9.36 0.29
CA SER A 240 17.87 -9.81 1.05
C SER A 240 19.12 -9.03 0.67
N ASN A 241 19.95 -8.75 1.67
CA ASN A 241 21.30 -8.22 1.44
C ASN A 241 22.33 -9.34 1.24
N LYS A 242 21.88 -10.61 1.13
CA LYS A 242 22.72 -11.76 0.81
C LYS A 242 22.85 -11.88 -0.71
N PRO A 243 24.07 -11.71 -1.28
CA PRO A 243 24.26 -11.68 -2.72
C PRO A 243 23.92 -12.99 -3.44
N ASP A 244 23.75 -14.10 -2.73
CA ASP A 244 23.40 -15.43 -3.25
C ASP A 244 21.89 -15.73 -3.15
N ALA A 245 21.18 -15.11 -2.21
CA ALA A 245 19.73 -15.29 -2.04
C ALA A 245 18.94 -14.96 -3.32
N ILE A 246 17.83 -15.66 -3.51
CA ILE A 246 16.87 -15.35 -4.58
C ILE A 246 16.31 -13.96 -4.36
N MET A 247 15.99 -13.60 -3.12
CA MET A 247 15.49 -12.27 -2.77
C MET A 247 16.54 -11.15 -2.82
N ALA A 248 17.74 -11.39 -3.34
CA ALA A 248 18.67 -10.29 -3.63
C ALA A 248 18.11 -9.41 -4.76
N PRO A 249 18.11 -8.07 -4.65
CA PRO A 249 17.40 -7.19 -5.59
C PRO A 249 17.95 -7.22 -7.02
N PHE A 250 19.25 -7.47 -7.18
CA PHE A 250 19.92 -7.40 -8.48
C PHE A 250 19.89 -8.75 -9.18
N PHE A 251 19.52 -8.72 -10.45
CA PHE A 251 19.52 -9.89 -11.32
C PHE A 251 20.95 -10.31 -11.65
N LYS A 252 21.26 -11.59 -11.46
CA LYS A 252 22.63 -12.14 -11.58
C LYS A 252 22.88 -12.79 -12.95
N GLY A 253 21.95 -12.64 -13.89
CA GLY A 253 21.96 -13.41 -15.14
C GLY A 253 21.39 -14.82 -14.97
N TYR A 254 21.50 -15.62 -16.02
CA TYR A 254 21.00 -16.99 -16.03
C TYR A 254 21.87 -17.95 -15.23
N THR A 255 21.30 -18.56 -14.18
CA THR A 255 21.95 -19.62 -13.40
C THR A 255 21.27 -20.97 -13.65
N PRO A 256 21.96 -21.97 -14.25
CA PRO A 256 21.35 -23.28 -14.53
C PRO A 256 20.86 -24.07 -13.31
N ASN A 257 21.56 -23.96 -12.17
CA ASN A 257 21.25 -24.67 -10.92
C ASN A 257 20.55 -23.78 -9.89
N PHE A 258 19.58 -22.99 -10.35
CA PHE A 258 18.87 -22.04 -9.52
C PHE A 258 17.99 -22.74 -8.47
N THR A 259 18.29 -22.51 -7.19
CA THR A 259 17.66 -23.15 -6.03
C THR A 259 17.53 -22.13 -4.89
N LEU A 260 16.58 -22.37 -3.99
CA LEU A 260 16.42 -21.56 -2.77
C LEU A 260 17.69 -21.64 -1.93
N GLN A 261 18.18 -20.47 -1.50
CA GLN A 261 19.26 -20.41 -0.53
C GLN A 261 18.70 -20.51 0.90
N GLU A 262 19.59 -20.77 1.85
CA GLU A 262 19.24 -20.91 3.25
C GLU A 262 18.54 -19.66 3.83
N ASP A 263 18.89 -18.46 3.34
CA ASP A 263 18.20 -17.22 3.71
C ASP A 263 16.73 -17.21 3.24
N ASP A 264 16.49 -17.63 2.00
CA ASP A 264 15.15 -17.73 1.41
C ASP A 264 14.30 -18.79 2.13
N ILE A 265 14.87 -19.96 2.43
CA ILE A 265 14.20 -21.07 3.13
C ILE A 265 13.76 -20.65 4.52
N ARG A 266 14.66 -20.04 5.31
CA ARG A 266 14.31 -19.57 6.66
C ARG A 266 13.23 -18.50 6.62
N ALA A 267 13.30 -17.60 5.65
CA ALA A 267 12.34 -16.53 5.51
C ALA A 267 10.94 -17.07 5.19
N ILE A 268 10.79 -17.92 4.18
CA ILE A 268 9.48 -18.48 3.83
C ILE A 268 8.91 -19.38 4.93
N GLN A 269 9.75 -20.19 5.58
CA GLN A 269 9.33 -21.05 6.70
C GLN A 269 8.94 -20.25 7.95
N ALA A 270 9.51 -19.06 8.15
CA ALA A 270 9.08 -18.21 9.25
C ALA A 270 7.67 -17.63 9.05
N LEU A 271 7.18 -17.51 7.80
CA LEU A 271 5.82 -17.07 7.50
C LEU A 271 4.81 -18.20 7.45
N TYR A 272 5.19 -19.34 6.86
CA TYR A 272 4.25 -20.41 6.51
C TYR A 272 4.57 -21.76 7.16
N GLY A 273 5.72 -21.89 7.84
CA GLY A 273 6.21 -23.19 8.32
C GLY A 273 6.79 -24.04 7.19
N GLY A 274 7.46 -25.15 7.55
CA GLY A 274 7.97 -26.14 6.61
C GLY A 274 6.92 -27.20 6.26
N LYS A 275 7.20 -28.02 5.24
CA LYS A 275 6.31 -29.15 4.91
C LYS A 275 6.19 -30.11 6.09
N PRO A 276 4.97 -30.58 6.43
CA PRO A 276 4.82 -31.65 7.40
C PRO A 276 5.53 -32.91 6.85
N SER A 277 6.58 -33.36 7.54
CA SER A 277 7.31 -34.56 7.15
C SER A 277 6.37 -35.76 7.30
N LYS A 278 6.09 -36.49 6.22
CA LYS A 278 5.67 -37.89 6.34
C LYS A 278 6.83 -38.62 6.99
N SER A 279 6.61 -39.05 8.24
CA SER A 279 7.59 -39.73 9.09
C SER A 279 8.26 -40.90 8.36
N PHE A 280 9.58 -40.88 8.28
CA PHE A 280 10.37 -42.10 8.30
C PHE A 280 10.78 -42.35 9.75
N SER A 281 10.11 -43.30 10.39
CA SER A 281 10.59 -43.94 11.61
C SER A 281 11.84 -44.75 11.29
N SER A 282 12.98 -44.42 11.88
CA SER A 282 14.12 -45.32 12.06
C SER A 282 14.97 -44.84 13.24
N PRO A 283 15.54 -45.74 14.05
CA PRO A 283 15.78 -45.51 15.47
C PRO A 283 17.14 -44.86 15.71
N LEU A 284 17.11 -43.62 16.20
CA LEU A 284 18.15 -43.09 17.06
C LEU A 284 17.52 -42.54 18.35
N SER A 285 16.60 -43.31 18.91
CA SER A 285 16.16 -43.20 20.29
C SER A 285 17.19 -43.91 21.17
N ASN A 286 18.09 -43.16 21.81
CA ASN A 286 18.69 -43.44 23.13
C ASN A 286 19.91 -42.54 23.43
N SER A 287 19.86 -41.23 23.14
CA SER A 287 20.89 -40.30 23.67
C SER A 287 20.42 -38.88 23.97
N ILE A 288 19.13 -38.56 23.86
CA ILE A 288 18.59 -37.22 24.18
C ILE A 288 17.87 -37.17 25.55
N GLU A 289 17.63 -38.31 26.20
CA GLU A 289 16.98 -38.32 27.54
C GLU A 289 17.91 -37.85 28.68
N ALA A 290 19.21 -37.67 28.44
CA ALA A 290 20.16 -37.21 29.47
C ALA A 290 20.36 -35.67 29.55
N TYR A 291 19.81 -34.89 28.61
CA TYR A 291 20.00 -33.42 28.59
C TYR A 291 18.74 -32.60 28.93
N GLN A 292 17.58 -33.23 29.13
CA GLN A 292 16.32 -32.55 29.47
C GLN A 292 15.89 -32.66 30.94
N ALA A 293 16.66 -33.37 31.78
CA ALA A 293 16.34 -33.55 33.20
C ALA A 293 16.90 -32.47 34.14
N VAL A 294 17.76 -31.54 33.67
CA VAL A 294 18.46 -30.56 34.55
C VAL A 294 17.95 -29.12 34.41
N SER A 295 17.13 -28.80 33.39
CA SER A 295 16.57 -27.44 33.18
C SER A 295 15.17 -27.22 33.78
N LYS A 296 14.62 -28.19 34.51
CA LYS A 296 13.22 -28.16 34.97
C LYS A 296 13.10 -27.84 36.46
N GLN A 297 13.78 -26.79 36.90
CA GLN A 297 13.51 -26.12 38.17
C GLN A 297 13.92 -24.64 38.01
N MET A 298 12.95 -23.74 38.21
CA MET A 298 13.01 -22.29 38.00
C MET A 298 12.76 -21.78 36.57
N ALA A 299 11.50 -21.86 36.13
CA ALA A 299 10.95 -20.88 35.18
C ALA A 299 9.51 -20.55 35.62
N PRO A 300 9.19 -19.30 36.00
CA PRO A 300 7.82 -18.92 36.31
C PRO A 300 6.99 -18.97 35.03
N SER A 301 5.81 -19.56 35.12
CA SER A 301 4.79 -19.57 34.08
C SER A 301 4.31 -18.16 33.77
N VAL A 302 4.91 -17.50 32.77
CA VAL A 302 4.38 -16.26 32.22
C VAL A 302 3.23 -16.61 31.28
N LYS A 303 2.00 -16.40 31.77
CA LYS A 303 0.82 -16.30 30.91
C LYS A 303 1.02 -15.08 30.00
N SER A 304 1.37 -15.30 28.74
CA SER A 304 1.40 -14.25 27.71
C SER A 304 -0.03 -13.80 27.40
N SER A 305 -0.58 -12.88 28.20
CA SER A 305 -1.77 -12.13 27.81
C SER A 305 -1.40 -11.30 26.59
N ASN A 306 -1.88 -11.69 25.41
CA ASN A 306 -1.67 -10.92 24.18
C ASN A 306 -2.34 -9.54 24.35
N LYS A 307 -1.55 -8.51 24.65
CA LYS A 307 -2.03 -7.15 24.94
C LYS A 307 -2.78 -6.51 23.76
N ASN A 308 -2.61 -7.06 22.56
CA ASN A 308 -3.31 -6.66 21.35
C ASN A 308 -4.68 -7.34 21.17
N SER A 309 -5.14 -8.16 22.12
CA SER A 309 -6.41 -8.88 22.00
C SER A 309 -7.59 -7.92 21.79
N ALA A 310 -7.65 -6.79 22.49
CA ALA A 310 -8.78 -5.86 22.39
C ALA A 310 -9.01 -5.34 20.96
N ILE A 311 -7.98 -4.80 20.30
CA ILE A 311 -8.08 -4.30 18.92
C ILE A 311 -8.26 -5.43 17.90
N CYS A 312 -7.81 -6.65 18.21
CA CYS A 312 -8.03 -7.82 17.36
C CYS A 312 -9.46 -8.37 17.42
N HIS A 313 -10.15 -8.26 18.56
CA HIS A 313 -11.55 -8.71 18.71
C HIS A 313 -12.55 -7.66 18.22
N ASP A 314 -12.25 -6.37 18.46
CA ASP A 314 -13.03 -5.25 17.96
C ASP A 314 -12.11 -4.22 17.26
N PRO A 315 -11.92 -4.36 15.94
CA PRO A 315 -10.98 -3.55 15.17
C PRO A 315 -11.55 -2.17 14.78
N GLN A 316 -12.62 -1.71 15.42
CA GLN A 316 -13.11 -0.34 15.30
C GLN A 316 -12.22 0.60 16.11
N PHE A 317 -11.89 1.75 15.55
CA PHE A 317 -10.97 2.71 16.16
C PHE A 317 -11.36 4.13 15.75
N ASP A 318 -10.84 5.10 16.48
CA ASP A 318 -11.15 6.51 16.37
C ASP A 318 -10.38 7.16 15.22
N ALA A 319 -9.07 6.88 15.11
CA ALA A 319 -8.23 7.41 14.05
C ALA A 319 -7.09 6.45 13.70
N ILE A 320 -6.57 6.60 12.49
CA ILE A 320 -5.38 5.90 12.02
C ILE A 320 -4.47 6.85 11.27
N ILE A 321 -3.18 6.82 11.62
CA ILE A 321 -2.16 7.66 10.98
C ILE A 321 -0.87 6.89 10.78
N THR A 322 0.02 7.44 9.96
CA THR A 322 1.39 6.95 9.84
C THR A 322 2.32 7.97 10.46
N ILE A 323 3.14 7.55 11.42
CA ILE A 323 4.28 8.34 11.86
C ILE A 323 5.50 7.59 11.38
N ASP A 324 6.27 8.27 10.55
CA ASP A 324 7.39 7.67 9.84
C ASP A 324 6.94 6.54 8.93
N ASP A 325 7.15 5.31 9.38
CA ASP A 325 6.93 4.10 8.62
C ASP A 325 6.04 3.11 9.37
N ASP A 326 5.62 3.49 10.57
CA ASP A 326 4.73 2.70 11.42
C ASP A 326 3.34 3.32 11.41
N THR A 327 2.35 2.44 11.55
CA THR A 327 0.95 2.83 11.65
C THR A 327 0.54 2.88 13.11
N TYR A 328 -0.07 3.99 13.51
CA TYR A 328 -0.60 4.22 14.84
C TYR A 328 -2.12 4.28 14.77
N ILE A 329 -2.77 3.49 15.61
CA ILE A 329 -4.22 3.31 15.64
C ILE A 329 -4.71 3.77 17.01
N PHE A 330 -5.62 4.74 17.02
CA PHE A 330 -6.13 5.38 18.22
C PHE A 330 -7.50 4.77 18.54
N LYS A 331 -7.67 4.22 19.74
CA LYS A 331 -8.94 3.69 20.22
C LYS A 331 -9.11 4.04 21.69
N ASP A 332 -10.15 4.80 21.98
CA ASP A 332 -10.42 5.37 23.30
C ASP A 332 -9.25 6.21 23.80
N LYS A 333 -8.61 5.76 24.88
CA LYS A 333 -7.41 6.39 25.47
C LYS A 333 -6.11 5.72 25.04
N PHE A 334 -6.19 4.71 24.18
CA PHE A 334 -5.08 3.85 23.81
C PHE A 334 -4.60 4.12 22.39
N VAL A 335 -3.29 4.07 22.23
CA VAL A 335 -2.63 4.01 20.93
C VAL A 335 -2.09 2.60 20.78
N TYR A 336 -2.41 1.96 19.67
CA TYR A 336 -1.78 0.73 19.22
C TYR A 336 -0.79 1.08 18.11
N ARG A 337 0.31 0.33 18.04
CA ARG A 337 1.30 0.49 16.97
C ARG A 337 1.42 -0.79 16.19
N ARG A 338 1.41 -0.62 14.87
CA ARG A 338 1.73 -1.66 13.90
C ARG A 338 3.00 -1.25 13.17
N SER A 339 4.05 -2.06 13.28
CA SER A 339 5.16 -1.96 12.33
C SER A 339 4.77 -2.64 11.01
N LYS A 340 5.60 -2.53 9.98
CA LYS A 340 5.34 -3.17 8.68
C LYS A 340 5.03 -4.67 8.77
N LEU A 341 5.63 -5.31 9.78
CA LEU A 341 5.61 -6.75 9.97
C LEU A 341 4.42 -7.24 10.77
N SER A 342 4.08 -6.58 11.87
CA SER A 342 3.07 -7.04 12.81
C SER A 342 2.71 -5.96 13.83
N MET A 343 1.68 -6.22 14.62
CA MET A 343 1.40 -5.46 15.84
C MET A 343 2.60 -5.52 16.79
N ASP A 344 2.89 -4.39 17.43
CA ASP A 344 3.93 -4.24 18.44
C ASP A 344 3.42 -4.79 19.79
N ASN A 345 4.21 -5.63 20.46
CA ASN A 345 3.83 -6.25 21.73
C ASN A 345 4.02 -5.30 22.93
N ASP A 346 4.78 -4.21 22.76
CA ASP A 346 4.97 -3.17 23.78
C ASP A 346 3.80 -2.16 23.81
N TYR A 347 2.77 -2.40 22.99
CA TYR A 347 1.53 -1.64 22.86
C TYR A 347 0.32 -2.47 23.35
N PRO A 348 -0.83 -1.84 23.67
CA PRO A 348 -1.12 -0.42 23.58
C PRO A 348 -0.44 0.44 24.65
N LYS A 349 -0.29 1.74 24.35
CA LYS A 349 0.15 2.79 25.29
C LYS A 349 -0.95 3.84 25.45
N LEU A 350 -0.90 4.62 26.51
CA LEU A 350 -1.85 5.74 26.68
C LEU A 350 -1.50 6.88 25.73
N ILE A 351 -2.52 7.52 25.17
CA ILE A 351 -2.38 8.75 24.39
C ILE A 351 -1.62 9.80 25.21
N HIS A 352 -2.02 9.96 26.47
CA HIS A 352 -1.39 10.86 27.44
C HIS A 352 0.13 10.71 27.50
N ASP A 353 0.64 9.48 27.53
CA ASP A 353 2.08 9.23 27.69
C ASP A 353 2.88 9.47 26.40
N MET A 354 2.20 9.52 25.24
CA MET A 354 2.83 9.55 23.93
C MET A 354 2.79 10.91 23.24
N PHE A 355 1.69 11.65 23.36
CA PHE A 355 1.42 12.83 22.54
C PHE A 355 1.26 14.10 23.37
N GLY A 356 2.32 14.45 24.10
CA GLY A 356 2.28 15.57 25.04
C GLY A 356 3.51 16.46 25.07
N ARG A 357 3.42 17.46 25.94
CA ARG A 357 4.45 18.48 26.19
C ARG A 357 4.38 18.91 27.65
N TRP A 358 5.55 19.10 28.25
CA TRP A 358 5.64 19.75 29.56
C TRP A 358 5.64 21.27 29.40
N GLU A 359 4.71 21.96 30.05
CA GLU A 359 4.61 23.42 30.04
C GLU A 359 4.04 23.93 31.36
N GLY A 360 4.72 24.90 31.98
CA GLY A 360 4.23 25.53 33.21
C GLY A 360 4.07 24.57 34.41
N GLY A 361 4.80 23.45 34.42
CA GLY A 361 4.68 22.43 35.47
C GLY A 361 3.54 21.44 35.29
N ILE A 362 2.85 21.47 34.13
CA ILE A 362 1.74 20.58 33.80
C ILE A 362 2.08 19.84 32.50
N TRP A 363 1.78 18.55 32.46
CA TRP A 363 1.83 17.77 31.22
C TRP A 363 0.56 17.97 30.42
N GLN A 364 0.67 18.62 29.27
CA GLN A 364 -0.41 18.80 28.31
C GLN A 364 -0.34 17.70 27.26
N THR A 365 -1.49 17.18 26.84
CA THR A 365 -1.61 16.12 25.83
C THR A 365 -2.81 16.38 24.92
N ILE A 366 -2.85 15.69 23.78
CA ILE A 366 -4.08 15.57 22.99
C ILE A 366 -5.15 14.79 23.79
N PRO A 367 -6.45 15.01 23.56
CA PRO A 367 -7.53 14.36 24.29
C PRO A 367 -7.68 12.88 23.91
N ASP A 368 -8.30 12.10 24.79
CA ASP A 368 -8.78 10.74 24.48
C ASP A 368 -9.97 10.81 23.50
N GLN A 369 -10.31 9.70 22.83
CA GLN A 369 -11.45 9.60 21.89
C GLN A 369 -11.47 10.76 20.87
N ILE A 370 -10.37 10.91 20.14
CA ILE A 370 -10.28 11.88 19.05
C ILE A 370 -11.29 11.54 17.95
N ASP A 371 -11.70 12.52 17.15
CA ASP A 371 -12.62 12.27 16.04
C ASP A 371 -11.88 11.70 14.82
N THR A 372 -10.71 12.27 14.51
CA THR A 372 -9.84 11.82 13.43
C THR A 372 -8.45 12.47 13.57
N ALA A 373 -7.49 12.02 12.77
CA ALA A 373 -6.19 12.65 12.63
C ALA A 373 -5.62 12.49 11.22
N VAL A 374 -4.77 13.43 10.80
CA VAL A 374 -4.02 13.36 9.54
C VAL A 374 -2.55 13.68 9.77
N THR A 375 -1.67 12.94 9.10
CA THR A 375 -0.24 13.26 9.06
C THR A 375 0.10 13.86 7.71
N TRP A 376 0.74 15.03 7.72
CA TRP A 376 1.25 15.71 6.54
C TRP A 376 2.67 15.23 6.19
N PRO A 377 3.12 15.43 4.93
CA PRO A 377 4.42 14.94 4.46
C PRO A 377 5.63 15.38 5.31
N ASN A 378 5.52 16.53 5.97
CA ASN A 378 6.55 17.06 6.88
C ASN A 378 6.51 16.46 8.30
N GLN A 379 5.76 15.36 8.51
CA GLN A 379 5.55 14.68 9.80
C GLN A 379 4.83 15.53 10.86
N GLN A 380 4.18 16.62 10.46
CA GLN A 380 3.23 17.31 11.31
C GLN A 380 1.92 16.53 11.33
N ILE A 381 1.36 16.37 12.52
CA ILE A 381 0.13 15.61 12.73
C ILE A 381 -0.92 16.54 13.32
N PHE A 382 -2.10 16.52 12.73
CA PHE A 382 -3.26 17.29 13.17
C PHE A 382 -4.28 16.31 13.72
N PHE A 383 -4.60 16.46 15.01
CA PHE A 383 -5.63 15.68 15.70
C PHE A 383 -6.86 16.56 15.86
N PHE A 384 -8.04 16.02 15.58
CA PHE A 384 -9.30 16.75 15.63
C PHE A 384 -10.22 16.14 16.69
N LYS A 385 -10.87 17.00 17.48
CA LYS A 385 -11.93 16.59 18.41
C LYS A 385 -12.88 17.74 18.66
N GLY A 386 -14.15 17.56 18.32
CA GLY A 386 -15.11 18.63 18.32
C GLY A 386 -14.60 19.79 17.45
N LYS A 387 -14.92 21.02 17.86
CA LYS A 387 -14.50 22.23 17.13
C LYS A 387 -13.00 22.57 17.27
N HIS A 388 -12.21 21.70 17.88
CA HIS A 388 -10.81 21.95 18.19
C HIS A 388 -9.88 21.00 17.44
N TYR A 389 -8.66 21.49 17.19
CA TYR A 389 -7.57 20.66 16.72
C TYR A 389 -6.29 20.89 17.51
N TRP A 390 -5.44 19.87 17.54
CA TRP A 390 -4.10 19.88 18.14
C TRP A 390 -3.09 19.60 17.05
N LYS A 391 -1.95 20.28 17.11
CA LYS A 391 -0.83 20.02 16.20
C LYS A 391 0.34 19.44 16.97
N THR A 392 0.93 18.38 16.43
CA THR A 392 2.15 17.78 16.97
C THR A 392 3.22 17.71 15.90
N ASN A 393 4.49 17.70 16.32
CA ASN A 393 5.60 17.27 15.49
C ASN A 393 5.98 15.86 15.95
N ARG A 394 5.61 14.84 15.17
CA ARG A 394 5.68 13.42 15.55
C ARG A 394 4.96 13.17 16.88
N PHE A 395 5.69 13.03 17.99
CA PHE A 395 5.12 12.74 19.31
C PHE A 395 5.00 13.98 20.21
N GLN A 396 5.56 15.12 19.79
CA GLN A 396 5.62 16.30 20.64
C GLN A 396 4.49 17.27 20.31
N LEU A 397 3.64 17.55 21.30
CA LEU A 397 2.59 18.57 21.19
C LEU A 397 3.22 19.96 21.01
N GLN A 398 2.70 20.75 20.06
CA GLN A 398 3.15 22.13 19.86
C GLN A 398 2.50 23.09 20.86
N ALA A 399 3.21 24.16 21.22
CA ALA A 399 2.69 25.20 22.10
C ALA A 399 1.54 25.97 21.45
N GLY A 400 0.58 26.43 22.25
CA GLY A 400 -0.57 27.21 21.78
C GLY A 400 -1.68 26.38 21.14
N TYR A 401 -1.79 25.10 21.50
CA TYR A 401 -2.88 24.19 21.15
C TYR A 401 -3.62 23.69 22.41
N PRO A 402 -4.92 23.36 22.34
CA PRO A 402 -5.76 23.32 21.13
C PRO A 402 -6.07 24.69 20.52
N ARG A 403 -6.45 24.66 19.24
CA ARG A 403 -7.00 25.82 18.50
C ARG A 403 -8.34 25.46 17.89
N LEU A 404 -9.15 26.47 17.56
CA LEU A 404 -10.39 26.26 16.82
C LEU A 404 -10.10 25.85 15.38
N ILE A 405 -10.90 24.93 14.84
CA ILE A 405 -10.77 24.49 13.44
C ILE A 405 -10.90 25.68 12.48
N SER A 406 -11.81 26.63 12.74
CA SER A 406 -11.94 27.91 12.00
C SER A 406 -10.62 28.64 11.79
N ASP A 407 -9.74 28.60 12.79
CA ASP A 407 -8.52 29.41 12.81
C ASP A 407 -7.42 28.78 11.97
N GLY A 408 -7.43 27.44 11.88
CA GLY A 408 -6.39 26.65 11.20
C GLY A 408 -6.78 26.10 9.84
N PHE A 409 -8.08 25.94 9.59
CA PHE A 409 -8.68 25.27 8.43
C PHE A 409 -9.88 26.09 7.94
N ARG A 410 -9.59 27.27 7.40
CA ARG A 410 -10.62 28.27 7.02
C ARG A 410 -11.59 27.71 5.98
N GLY A 411 -12.88 27.94 6.18
CA GLY A 411 -13.94 27.43 5.30
C GLY A 411 -14.41 26.01 5.62
N LEU A 412 -13.78 25.29 6.55
CA LEU A 412 -14.22 23.95 6.95
C LEU A 412 -15.48 24.00 7.83
N ASP A 413 -15.59 25.01 8.70
CA ASP A 413 -16.69 25.18 9.65
C ASP A 413 -17.69 26.30 9.29
N GLU A 414 -17.43 27.03 8.19
CA GLU A 414 -18.26 28.15 7.72
C GLU A 414 -19.55 27.70 7.01
N GLN A 415 -19.76 26.39 6.83
CA GLN A 415 -20.91 25.84 6.11
C GLN A 415 -21.82 25.04 7.03
N HIS A 416 -23.15 25.17 6.84
CA HIS A 416 -24.21 24.56 7.68
C HIS A 416 -24.12 23.04 7.89
N PHE A 417 -23.24 22.35 7.17
CA PHE A 417 -23.03 20.91 7.23
C PHE A 417 -22.00 20.47 8.29
N PHE A 418 -21.17 21.38 8.80
CA PHE A 418 -20.16 21.04 9.80
C PHE A 418 -20.72 21.09 11.22
N THR A 419 -20.86 19.93 11.86
CA THR A 419 -21.41 19.80 13.22
C THR A 419 -20.34 19.77 14.31
N GLY A 420 -19.08 19.98 13.95
CA GLY A 420 -17.95 19.94 14.89
C GLY A 420 -17.27 18.58 15.00
N HIS A 421 -17.81 17.49 14.46
CA HIS A 421 -17.12 16.19 14.49
C HIS A 421 -16.77 15.77 13.07
N LEU A 422 -15.53 15.38 12.82
CA LEU A 422 -15.07 14.83 11.54
C LEU A 422 -15.09 13.31 11.59
N ASP A 423 -15.51 12.64 10.51
CA ASP A 423 -15.44 11.17 10.45
C ASP A 423 -14.08 10.69 9.91
N ALA A 424 -13.41 11.45 9.04
CA ALA A 424 -12.06 11.12 8.56
C ALA A 424 -11.28 12.35 8.11
N ALA A 425 -9.95 12.27 8.18
CA ALA A 425 -9.01 13.26 7.64
C ALA A 425 -7.79 12.52 7.06
N PHE A 426 -7.42 12.79 5.82
CA PHE A 426 -6.38 12.02 5.13
C PHE A 426 -5.76 12.80 3.96
N ILE A 427 -4.60 12.36 3.47
CA ILE A 427 -4.06 12.82 2.19
C ILE A 427 -4.61 11.92 1.08
N TYR A 428 -5.14 12.49 0.01
CA TYR A 428 -5.62 11.70 -1.13
C TYR A 428 -4.49 11.36 -2.09
N SER A 429 -4.43 10.09 -2.53
CA SER A 429 -3.37 9.58 -3.39
C SER A 429 -3.35 10.13 -4.81
N GLY A 430 -4.46 10.66 -5.31
CA GLY A 430 -4.52 11.17 -6.69
C GLY A 430 -3.88 12.56 -6.87
N ASP A 431 -3.97 13.44 -5.87
CA ASP A 431 -3.49 14.82 -5.98
C ASP A 431 -2.65 15.29 -4.78
N ASN A 432 -2.46 14.41 -3.78
CA ASN A 432 -1.75 14.67 -2.54
C ASN A 432 -2.28 15.85 -1.71
N HIS A 433 -3.54 16.24 -1.89
CA HIS A 433 -4.20 17.25 -1.05
C HIS A 433 -4.79 16.62 0.22
N THR A 434 -5.09 17.45 1.23
CA THR A 434 -5.79 16.97 2.43
C THR A 434 -7.28 16.96 2.20
N TYR A 435 -7.93 15.87 2.58
CA TYR A 435 -9.36 15.69 2.49
C TYR A 435 -9.96 15.45 3.87
N PHE A 436 -11.13 16.02 4.10
CA PHE A 436 -11.92 15.85 5.33
C PHE A 436 -13.27 15.27 4.97
N ILE A 437 -13.75 14.27 5.71
CA ILE A 437 -15.07 13.67 5.52
C ILE A 437 -15.92 13.92 6.77
N LYS A 438 -17.16 14.34 6.53
CA LYS A 438 -18.22 14.38 7.53
C LYS A 438 -19.54 13.97 6.89
N ASP A 439 -20.09 12.87 7.38
CA ASP A 439 -21.32 12.24 6.95
C ASP A 439 -21.26 11.93 5.44
N ALA A 440 -22.06 12.61 4.62
CA ALA A 440 -22.07 12.43 3.18
C ALA A 440 -21.17 13.42 2.43
N MET A 441 -20.52 14.33 3.13
CA MET A 441 -19.79 15.45 2.55
C MET A 441 -18.27 15.25 2.68
N VAL A 442 -17.55 15.67 1.65
CA VAL A 442 -16.09 15.72 1.61
C VAL A 442 -15.64 17.15 1.33
N TRP A 443 -14.57 17.60 1.99
CA TRP A 443 -13.89 18.87 1.77
C TRP A 443 -12.45 18.61 1.34
N ARG A 444 -11.90 19.46 0.46
CA ARG A 444 -10.49 19.41 0.04
C ARG A 444 -9.76 20.68 0.46
N LEU A 445 -8.53 20.51 0.92
CA LEU A 445 -7.57 21.55 1.24
C LEU A 445 -6.28 21.32 0.47
N ASN A 446 -5.90 22.30 -0.35
CA ASN A 446 -4.65 22.26 -1.07
C ASN A 446 -3.45 22.56 -0.14
N ILE A 447 -2.66 21.52 0.18
CA ILE A 447 -1.51 21.63 1.09
C ILE A 447 -0.29 22.34 0.47
N ASN A 448 -0.27 22.54 -0.85
CA ASN A 448 0.84 23.18 -1.56
C ASN A 448 0.73 24.71 -1.56
N ILE A 449 -0.39 25.26 -1.06
CA ILE A 449 -0.62 26.70 -0.95
C ILE A 449 -0.38 27.11 0.52
N GLU A 450 0.87 27.45 0.82
CA GLU A 450 1.37 27.66 2.19
C GLU A 450 0.67 28.79 2.98
N PHE A 451 -0.08 29.68 2.31
CA PHE A 451 -0.53 30.94 2.91
C PHE A 451 -1.97 30.98 3.41
N THR A 452 -2.81 29.98 3.11
CA THR A 452 -4.25 30.10 3.44
C THR A 452 -4.83 28.95 4.28
N ASN A 453 -4.30 27.72 4.21
CA ASN A 453 -4.95 26.51 4.76
C ASN A 453 -6.47 26.55 4.56
N SER A 454 -6.90 27.01 3.39
CA SER A 454 -8.30 27.25 3.07
C SER A 454 -8.86 26.06 2.33
N ILE A 455 -10.11 25.72 2.63
CA ILE A 455 -10.88 24.79 1.82
C ILE A 455 -11.05 25.37 0.40
N ASP A 456 -10.93 24.50 -0.59
CA ASP A 456 -11.10 24.86 -2.00
C ASP A 456 -12.56 25.25 -2.29
N ILE A 457 -12.74 26.25 -3.17
CA ILE A 457 -14.04 26.88 -3.44
C ILE A 457 -15.11 25.91 -3.98
N ASP A 458 -14.71 24.84 -4.68
CA ASP A 458 -15.62 23.84 -5.27
C ASP A 458 -16.02 22.72 -4.28
N TYR A 459 -15.73 22.91 -2.99
CA TYR A 459 -16.03 21.98 -1.91
C TYR A 459 -16.97 22.63 -0.88
N PRO A 460 -17.83 21.84 -0.22
CA PRO A 460 -17.84 20.38 -0.18
C PRO A 460 -18.60 19.70 -1.32
N GLN A 461 -18.24 18.44 -1.57
CA GLN A 461 -18.91 17.55 -2.53
C GLN A 461 -19.49 16.33 -1.82
N PHE A 462 -20.37 15.60 -2.50
CA PHE A 462 -20.86 14.31 -1.98
C PHE A 462 -19.78 13.24 -2.11
N VAL A 463 -19.51 12.53 -1.01
CA VAL A 463 -18.55 11.40 -0.97
C VAL A 463 -18.91 10.34 -2.00
N SER A 464 -20.20 10.08 -2.23
CA SER A 464 -20.68 9.09 -3.20
C SER A 464 -20.31 9.41 -4.65
N SER A 465 -20.23 10.69 -5.01
CA SER A 465 -19.82 11.14 -6.34
C SER A 465 -18.31 11.01 -6.54
N TRP A 466 -17.55 10.84 -5.46
CA TRP A 466 -16.10 10.85 -5.46
C TRP A 466 -15.48 9.47 -5.23
N LEU A 467 -15.96 8.70 -4.24
CA LEU A 467 -15.40 7.39 -3.87
C LEU A 467 -16.19 6.19 -4.39
N HIS A 468 -17.48 6.37 -4.71
CA HIS A 468 -18.40 5.27 -4.98
C HIS A 468 -18.41 4.16 -3.90
N ILE A 469 -18.01 4.49 -2.66
CA ILE A 469 -18.10 3.62 -1.49
C ILE A 469 -19.47 3.86 -0.84
N GLY A 470 -20.35 2.86 -0.89
CA GLY A 470 -21.72 2.95 -0.36
C GLY A 470 -21.86 2.85 1.17
N GLU A 471 -20.74 2.72 1.88
CA GLU A 471 -20.66 2.57 3.34
C GLU A 471 -20.16 3.86 3.99
N LYS A 472 -20.49 4.05 5.28
CA LYS A 472 -19.99 5.19 6.05
C LYS A 472 -18.48 5.03 6.26
N ILE A 473 -17.70 6.04 5.86
CA ILE A 473 -16.28 6.11 6.19
C ILE A 473 -16.13 6.56 7.64
N THR A 474 -15.37 5.79 8.41
CA THR A 474 -15.09 6.01 9.85
C THR A 474 -13.64 6.42 10.12
N SER A 475 -12.75 6.20 9.15
CA SER A 475 -11.38 6.70 9.18
C SER A 475 -10.76 6.54 7.81
N ALA A 476 -9.66 7.23 7.55
CA ALA A 476 -8.91 7.08 6.31
C ALA A 476 -7.45 7.49 6.51
N LEU A 477 -6.55 6.95 5.67
CA LEU A 477 -5.18 7.44 5.57
C LEU A 477 -4.62 7.21 4.17
N GLN A 478 -3.71 8.07 3.73
CA GLN A 478 -2.70 7.63 2.77
C GLN A 478 -1.71 6.76 3.51
N TRP A 479 -1.52 5.53 3.06
CA TRP A 479 -0.53 4.66 3.69
C TRP A 479 0.83 4.81 3.03
N ILE A 480 1.87 4.24 3.64
CA ILE A 480 3.27 4.34 3.21
C ILE A 480 3.57 3.83 1.80
N ASN A 481 2.60 3.18 1.14
CA ASN A 481 2.69 2.76 -0.25
C ASN A 481 2.05 3.79 -1.22
N GLY A 482 1.75 5.01 -0.74
CA GLY A 482 1.15 6.07 -1.53
C GLY A 482 -0.34 5.91 -1.81
N ARG A 483 -0.96 4.77 -1.53
CA ARG A 483 -2.39 4.53 -1.77
C ARG A 483 -3.26 5.02 -0.61
N THR A 484 -4.47 5.45 -0.95
CA THR A 484 -5.49 5.86 0.03
C THR A 484 -6.27 4.63 0.52
N TYR A 485 -6.44 4.51 1.83
CA TYR A 485 -7.23 3.48 2.46
C TYR A 485 -8.38 4.10 3.25
N PHE A 486 -9.57 3.55 3.07
CA PHE A 486 -10.79 3.96 3.75
C PHE A 486 -11.25 2.87 4.69
N PHE A 487 -11.63 3.21 5.91
CA PHE A 487 -12.04 2.26 6.94
C PHE A 487 -13.52 2.46 7.24
N SER A 488 -14.26 1.36 7.28
CA SER A 488 -15.67 1.34 7.62
C SER A 488 -15.94 0.17 8.57
N TYR A 489 -16.33 0.50 9.80
CA TYR A 489 -16.61 -0.47 10.85
C TYR A 489 -15.47 -1.48 11.07
N LYS A 490 -15.66 -2.74 10.65
CA LYS A 490 -14.68 -3.83 10.84
C LYS A 490 -13.88 -4.14 9.58
N SER A 491 -14.05 -3.35 8.53
CA SER A 491 -13.42 -3.58 7.24
C SER A 491 -12.76 -2.32 6.70
N TYR A 492 -11.88 -2.51 5.72
CA TYR A 492 -11.24 -1.40 5.02
C TYR A 492 -11.23 -1.64 3.51
N TYR A 493 -11.05 -0.56 2.77
CA TYR A 493 -10.98 -0.49 1.32
C TYR A 493 -9.66 0.15 0.94
N ARG A 494 -9.05 -0.33 -0.13
CA ARG A 494 -7.99 0.41 -0.83
C ARG A 494 -8.60 1.09 -2.03
N TYR A 495 -8.21 2.33 -2.27
CA TYR A 495 -8.74 3.11 -3.38
C TYR A 495 -7.71 3.19 -4.50
N ASP A 496 -8.16 2.89 -5.71
CA ASP A 496 -7.44 3.09 -6.95
C ASP A 496 -7.82 4.46 -7.51
N HIS A 497 -6.90 5.41 -7.36
CA HIS A 497 -7.09 6.78 -7.80
C HIS A 497 -6.99 6.95 -9.32
N ILE A 498 -6.39 5.99 -10.03
CA ILE A 498 -6.25 6.03 -11.50
C ILE A 498 -7.59 5.64 -12.13
N ASN A 499 -8.16 4.53 -11.67
CA ASN A 499 -9.44 4.05 -12.18
C ASN A 499 -10.66 4.64 -11.46
N HIS A 500 -10.44 5.54 -10.49
CA HIS A 500 -11.49 6.19 -9.70
C HIS A 500 -12.48 5.20 -9.07
N GLN A 501 -11.97 4.10 -8.51
CA GLN A 501 -12.78 3.05 -7.92
C GLN A 501 -12.10 2.38 -6.73
N VAL A 502 -12.88 1.61 -5.97
CA VAL A 502 -12.30 0.66 -5.02
C VAL A 502 -11.44 -0.32 -5.80
N ASP A 503 -10.22 -0.51 -5.32
CA ASP A 503 -9.25 -1.40 -5.90
C ASP A 503 -9.81 -2.83 -6.03
N ASP A 504 -9.66 -3.42 -7.21
CA ASP A 504 -10.25 -4.71 -7.54
C ASP A 504 -9.36 -5.91 -7.20
N SER A 505 -8.22 -5.68 -6.54
CA SER A 505 -7.25 -6.73 -6.21
C SER A 505 -7.83 -7.75 -5.25
N TYR A 506 -7.49 -9.02 -5.47
CA TYR A 506 -8.03 -10.10 -4.67
C TYR A 506 -7.15 -10.41 -3.43
N PRO A 507 -7.74 -10.89 -2.32
CA PRO A 507 -9.15 -10.86 -1.97
C PRO A 507 -9.76 -9.47 -2.11
N THR A 508 -10.94 -9.37 -2.71
CA THR A 508 -11.51 -8.06 -3.03
C THR A 508 -11.75 -7.25 -1.76
N TYR A 509 -11.70 -5.93 -1.90
CA TYR A 509 -12.17 -5.04 -0.84
C TYR A 509 -13.70 -5.02 -0.80
N PRO A 510 -14.33 -4.87 0.38
CA PRO A 510 -13.71 -4.61 1.68
C PRO A 510 -13.03 -5.84 2.32
N ARG A 511 -11.85 -5.63 2.92
CA ARG A 511 -11.12 -6.66 3.67
C ARG A 511 -11.30 -6.48 5.18
N PRO A 512 -11.42 -7.58 5.97
CA PRO A 512 -11.46 -7.48 7.44
C PRO A 512 -10.20 -6.83 8.01
N ILE A 513 -10.36 -5.79 8.85
CA ILE A 513 -9.26 -5.06 9.47
C ILE A 513 -8.41 -5.98 10.36
N SER A 514 -9.05 -6.81 11.20
CA SER A 514 -8.34 -7.68 12.14
C SER A 514 -7.41 -8.68 11.47
N GLU A 515 -7.84 -9.29 10.36
CA GLU A 515 -7.09 -10.31 9.65
C GLU A 515 -6.05 -9.70 8.69
N TRP A 516 -6.46 -8.74 7.87
CA TRP A 516 -5.64 -8.27 6.75
C TRP A 516 -4.79 -7.05 7.10
N TRP A 517 -5.33 -6.15 7.94
CA TRP A 517 -4.61 -4.96 8.37
C TRP A 517 -3.78 -5.22 9.63
N LEU A 518 -4.40 -5.77 10.68
CA LEU A 518 -3.76 -5.99 11.98
C LEU A 518 -3.03 -7.33 12.08
N GLN A 519 -3.31 -8.28 11.17
CA GLN A 519 -2.69 -9.61 11.14
C GLN A 519 -2.84 -10.37 12.45
N CYS A 520 -4.01 -10.27 13.07
CA CYS A 520 -4.34 -10.96 14.29
C CYS A 520 -4.31 -12.49 14.05
N LYS A 521 -3.60 -13.23 14.91
CA LYS A 521 -3.60 -14.70 14.86
C LYS A 521 -4.89 -15.22 15.49
N HIS A 522 -5.67 -16.01 14.77
CA HIS A 522 -6.76 -16.77 15.37
C HIS A 522 -6.19 -17.78 16.35
N GLY A 523 -6.55 -17.65 17.64
CA GLY A 523 -6.22 -18.66 18.64
C GLY A 523 -6.99 -19.95 18.36
N ALA A 524 -6.31 -21.10 18.43
CA ALA A 524 -6.96 -22.39 18.43
C ALA A 524 -7.85 -22.53 19.69
N SER A 525 -9.16 -22.64 19.45
CA SER A 525 -10.22 -23.15 20.34
C SER A 525 -10.36 -22.54 21.76
N SER A 526 -11.49 -21.87 21.97
CA SER A 526 -12.47 -22.39 22.93
C SER A 526 -13.75 -22.66 22.16
N SER A 527 -14.17 -23.93 22.11
CA SER A 527 -15.47 -24.31 21.61
C SER A 527 -16.55 -23.70 22.50
N GLU A 528 -17.19 -22.63 22.04
CA GLU A 528 -18.54 -22.33 22.47
C GLU A 528 -19.48 -22.90 21.41
N THR A 529 -20.20 -23.92 21.86
CA THR A 529 -21.31 -24.56 21.17
C THR A 529 -22.12 -23.56 20.37
N ALA A 530 -22.17 -23.81 19.05
CA ALA A 530 -23.07 -23.16 18.14
C ALA A 530 -24.52 -23.33 18.63
N GLY A 531 -25.01 -22.32 19.33
CA GLY A 531 -26.44 -22.05 19.45
C GLY A 531 -26.88 -21.44 18.12
N THR A 532 -27.69 -22.18 17.38
CA THR A 532 -28.39 -21.72 16.18
C THR A 532 -29.26 -20.50 16.49
N ALA A 533 -28.70 -19.30 16.33
CA ALA A 533 -29.45 -18.06 16.24
C ALA A 533 -29.58 -17.68 14.76
N THR A 534 -30.67 -18.14 14.14
CA THR A 534 -31.12 -17.65 12.84
C THR A 534 -31.45 -16.16 12.95
N TYR A 535 -30.52 -15.29 12.55
CA TYR A 535 -30.82 -13.88 12.31
C TYR A 535 -31.27 -13.69 10.86
N SER A 536 -32.53 -14.05 10.62
CA SER A 536 -33.34 -13.48 9.56
C SER A 536 -33.75 -12.05 9.98
N HIS A 537 -32.95 -11.05 9.65
CA HIS A 537 -33.39 -9.66 9.76
C HIS A 537 -32.72 -8.76 8.72
N PHE A 538 -32.75 -9.18 7.45
CA PHE A 538 -32.51 -8.32 6.29
C PHE A 538 -33.55 -8.61 5.20
N SER A 539 -34.82 -8.36 5.53
CA SER A 539 -35.92 -8.39 4.57
C SER A 539 -37.07 -7.45 4.98
N ARG A 540 -36.73 -6.19 5.31
CA ARG A 540 -37.76 -5.18 5.62
C ARG A 540 -37.53 -3.75 5.13
N TRP A 541 -36.58 -3.52 4.22
CA TRP A 541 -36.46 -2.25 3.46
C TRP A 541 -36.20 -2.46 1.96
N LYS A 542 -36.91 -3.43 1.37
CA LYS A 542 -37.09 -3.57 -0.10
C LYS A 542 -38.57 -3.73 -0.49
N ARG A 543 -39.47 -2.98 0.17
CA ARG A 543 -40.88 -2.80 -0.22
C ARG A 543 -41.37 -1.38 0.09
N ALA A 544 -40.80 -0.39 -0.59
CA ALA A 544 -41.40 0.94 -0.72
C ALA A 544 -41.04 1.61 -2.07
N ALA A 545 -40.78 0.81 -3.12
CA ALA A 545 -40.47 1.33 -4.46
C ALA A 545 -40.79 0.33 -5.59
N ILE A 546 -41.91 -0.40 -5.48
CA ILE A 546 -42.51 -1.17 -6.60
C ILE A 546 -44.03 -1.16 -6.42
N ILE A 547 -44.67 -0.03 -6.70
CA ILE A 547 -46.06 0.07 -7.19
C ILE A 547 -46.12 1.40 -7.98
N PHE A 548 -45.62 1.43 -9.21
CA PHE A 548 -46.08 2.35 -10.28
C PHE A 548 -45.35 2.03 -11.58
N GLU A 549 -45.49 0.80 -12.09
CA GLU A 549 -45.13 0.49 -13.47
C GLU A 549 -45.93 -0.73 -13.95
N SER A 550 -47.23 -0.51 -14.12
CA SER A 550 -48.07 -1.31 -15.01
C SER A 550 -49.32 -0.50 -15.31
N ASN A 551 -49.56 -0.25 -16.60
CA ASN A 551 -50.75 0.34 -17.24
C ASN A 551 -50.48 1.70 -17.89
N TYR A 552 -49.83 1.68 -19.05
CA TYR A 552 -50.14 2.64 -20.11
C TYR A 552 -49.85 2.00 -21.48
N THR A 553 -50.78 1.14 -21.92
CA THR A 553 -50.97 0.79 -23.33
C THR A 553 -52.48 0.70 -23.57
N ASP A 554 -52.92 1.34 -24.65
CA ASP A 554 -54.28 1.48 -25.17
C ASP A 554 -55.25 2.37 -24.39
N PHE A 555 -55.63 3.50 -25.00
CA PHE A 555 -57.01 3.71 -25.45
C PHE A 555 -57.10 4.99 -26.30
N ASP A 556 -57.12 4.82 -27.62
CA ASP A 556 -57.82 5.71 -28.55
C ASP A 556 -59.30 5.33 -28.53
N SER A 557 -60.19 6.19 -28.05
CA SER A 557 -61.56 6.39 -28.58
C SER A 557 -62.43 7.29 -27.69
N LEU A 558 -62.89 8.39 -28.30
CA LEU A 558 -64.24 8.95 -28.26
C LEU A 558 -64.86 9.46 -26.94
N ASN A 559 -64.86 10.80 -26.86
CA ASN A 559 -66.03 11.70 -26.82
C ASN A 559 -66.98 11.81 -25.59
N HIS A 560 -67.15 13.09 -25.23
CA HIS A 560 -68.35 13.80 -24.74
C HIS A 560 -68.72 13.92 -23.23
N ASN A 561 -68.59 15.18 -22.79
CA ASN A 561 -69.59 16.03 -22.10
C ASN A 561 -69.71 16.10 -20.55
N ASN A 562 -69.45 17.34 -20.11
CA ASN A 562 -70.14 18.18 -19.11
C ASN A 562 -70.06 17.88 -17.61
N GLY A 563 -69.62 18.90 -16.84
CA GLY A 563 -69.93 19.01 -15.42
C GLY A 563 -69.01 19.92 -14.59
N GLN A 564 -69.21 21.24 -14.67
CA GLN A 564 -68.67 22.31 -13.82
C GLN A 564 -68.58 22.03 -12.29
N ARG A 565 -67.46 22.39 -11.60
CA ARG A 565 -67.31 23.52 -10.62
C ARG A 565 -66.13 23.37 -9.61
N LYS A 566 -65.42 24.51 -9.46
CA LYS A 566 -64.71 25.09 -8.28
C LYS A 566 -63.36 24.47 -7.84
N MET A 567 -62.23 25.19 -8.08
CA MET A 567 -61.53 26.17 -7.19
C MET A 567 -60.76 25.45 -6.06
N GLU A 568 -59.44 25.57 -5.83
CA GLU A 568 -58.41 26.56 -6.15
C GLU A 568 -57.03 25.85 -6.25
N GLN A 569 -56.18 26.29 -7.20
CA GLN A 569 -54.83 25.79 -7.42
C GLN A 569 -53.78 26.69 -6.77
N ASN A 570 -52.86 26.06 -6.04
CA ASN A 570 -51.57 26.61 -5.62
C ASN A 570 -50.70 26.90 -6.85
N SER A 571 -50.37 28.17 -7.04
CA SER A 571 -49.40 28.66 -8.01
C SER A 571 -48.07 28.91 -7.30
N PHE A 572 -47.15 27.95 -7.38
CA PHE A 572 -45.70 28.16 -7.47
C PHE A 572 -45.05 26.80 -7.61
N LEU A 573 -44.37 26.56 -8.74
CA LEU A 573 -43.50 25.41 -9.12
C LEU A 573 -43.75 24.89 -10.55
N ILE A 574 -44.51 25.61 -11.38
CA ILE A 574 -44.38 25.54 -12.85
C ILE A 574 -43.57 26.77 -13.28
N ASN A 575 -42.25 26.73 -13.05
CA ASN A 575 -41.28 27.61 -13.72
C ASN A 575 -39.80 27.16 -13.60
N ILE A 576 -39.52 25.92 -13.19
CA ILE A 576 -38.14 25.38 -13.14
C ILE A 576 -37.98 24.12 -14.03
N PHE A 577 -38.97 23.83 -14.90
CA PHE A 577 -38.90 22.69 -15.82
C PHE A 577 -38.80 23.08 -17.30
N LEU A 578 -38.57 24.37 -17.61
CA LEU A 578 -38.38 24.88 -18.98
C LEU A 578 -37.13 25.79 -19.11
N PHE A 579 -36.06 25.50 -18.37
CA PHE A 579 -34.80 26.25 -18.49
C PHE A 579 -33.55 25.39 -18.77
N VAL A 580 -33.69 24.09 -19.07
CA VAL A 580 -32.53 23.19 -19.30
C VAL A 580 -32.49 22.56 -20.70
N ILE A 581 -33.40 22.92 -21.62
CA ILE A 581 -33.41 22.41 -23.01
C ILE A 581 -33.00 23.48 -24.05
N THR A 582 -32.28 24.54 -23.63
CA THR A 582 -31.74 25.55 -24.56
C THR A 582 -30.28 25.93 -24.33
N TYR A 583 -29.54 25.16 -23.54
CA TYR A 583 -28.08 25.27 -23.46
C TYR A 583 -27.48 23.87 -23.56
N TYR A 584 -27.53 23.28 -24.75
CA TYR A 584 -26.61 22.27 -25.31
C TYR A 584 -27.20 21.83 -26.66
N LEU A 585 -27.08 22.72 -27.65
CA LEU A 585 -26.87 22.40 -29.06
C LEU A 585 -25.54 23.04 -29.47
#